data_AF-A0AA43HSC0-F1
#
_entry.id   AF-A0AA43HSC0-F1
#
_cell.length_a   1.000
_cell.length_b   1.000
_cell.length_c   1.000
_cell.angle_alpha   90.00
_cell.angle_beta   90.00
_cell.angle_gamma   90.00
#
_symmetry.space_group_name_H-M   'P 1'
#
loop_
_entity.id
_entity.type
_entity.pdbx_description
1 polymer ?
#
loop_
_entity_poly.entity_id
_entity_poly.type
_entity_poly.pdbx_seq_one_letter_code
_entity_poly.pdbx_strand_id
1 'polypeptide(L)'
;MKHMLKLLTLLMFAALVFTSCSDDDDNNQMVDVSKFVAQMEDVRDEMVQLRDNARYGDKKDMYPQDSKYILDDAVIQIEKTIRFFRNGTETEPTQEKVDSAIANANKAIADFKATQRAEDLPPEFKEAELYVNGRAGGYIDFGYSPNYSKFGESGKQAFTVELWFKLKYTEGFGSIISCFNEDGETQTRKGWVINNFDNSRVRMTIGLESWGLMEPGVNFATTEQWAHFAAVIDENGINGGPEVIKVYLNGELKDQATAQAGKNYLSNYLETSMVAFGQPAGVGGMTDAWRLSGYIKDFHIWKSAKTEEEIRKIKDKEILVTGSESDLVCGWAFTSTVENNEDIKDLTGKYSAKLVGEYQWNTID
;
A
#
# COMPACT_ATOMS: atom_id res chain seq x y z
N MET A 1 -33.85 -79.85 19.26
CA MET A 1 -34.19 -79.16 20.54
C MET A 1 -33.41 -79.85 21.65
N LYS A 2 -32.33 -79.21 22.13
CA LYS A 2 -32.22 -78.58 23.47
C LYS A 2 -32.19 -79.62 24.61
N HIS A 3 -31.24 -79.67 25.54
CA HIS A 3 -30.17 -78.75 25.91
C HIS A 3 -29.09 -79.52 26.70
N MET A 4 -27.82 -79.20 26.45
CA MET A 4 -26.65 -79.73 27.17
C MET A 4 -26.33 -78.96 28.46
N LEU A 5 -25.56 -79.66 29.28
CA LEU A 5 -25.41 -79.61 30.73
C LEU A 5 -24.13 -78.88 31.18
N LYS A 6 -24.26 -78.06 32.24
CA LYS A 6 -23.36 -77.68 33.35
C LYS A 6 -21.82 -77.56 33.16
N LEU A 7 -21.35 -76.32 33.36
CA LEU A 7 -20.48 -75.78 34.44
C LEU A 7 -19.23 -76.55 34.98
N LEU A 8 -18.07 -75.87 34.82
CA LEU A 8 -16.89 -75.64 35.69
C LEU A 8 -15.77 -76.70 35.92
N THR A 9 -14.57 -76.12 36.17
CA THR A 9 -13.30 -76.63 36.78
C THR A 9 -12.37 -77.48 35.87
N LEU A 10 -11.02 -77.41 35.83
CA LEU A 10 -9.93 -76.68 36.52
C LEU A 10 -8.55 -77.07 35.89
N LEU A 11 -7.57 -76.14 35.81
CA LEU A 11 -6.09 -76.27 35.99
C LEU A 11 -5.08 -76.95 35.01
N MET A 12 -4.02 -76.16 34.72
CA MET A 12 -2.55 -76.39 34.70
C MET A 12 -1.77 -77.08 33.53
N PHE A 13 -0.97 -76.25 32.84
CA PHE A 13 0.47 -76.36 32.44
C PHE A 13 1.15 -77.74 32.27
N ALA A 14 1.76 -78.00 31.09
CA ALA A 14 3.21 -77.81 30.82
C ALA A 14 3.71 -78.52 29.52
N ALA A 15 4.44 -77.75 28.71
CA ALA A 15 5.58 -78.03 27.83
C ALA A 15 5.75 -79.37 27.06
N LEU A 16 5.95 -79.29 25.73
CA LEU A 16 7.24 -79.53 25.06
C LEU A 16 7.11 -79.38 23.54
N VAL A 17 8.03 -78.60 22.98
CA VAL A 17 8.25 -78.37 21.55
C VAL A 17 9.12 -79.51 21.00
N PHE A 18 8.77 -80.10 19.86
CA PHE A 18 9.71 -80.44 18.79
C PHE A 18 8.99 -80.46 17.44
N THR A 19 9.67 -79.82 16.49
CA THR A 19 9.30 -79.42 15.13
C THR A 19 9.27 -80.56 14.12
N SER A 20 8.39 -80.50 13.13
CA SER A 20 8.62 -81.07 11.80
C SER A 20 7.73 -80.37 10.76
N CYS A 21 8.37 -80.00 9.64
CA CYS A 21 7.96 -79.08 8.59
C CYS A 21 6.57 -79.29 7.98
N SER A 22 5.97 -78.17 7.58
CA SER A 22 5.27 -78.05 6.31
C SER A 22 5.66 -76.70 5.74
N ASP A 23 6.30 -76.74 4.57
CA ASP A 23 6.65 -75.59 3.75
C ASP A 23 5.44 -74.67 3.58
N ASP A 24 5.65 -73.38 3.82
CA ASP A 24 4.91 -72.33 3.15
C ASP A 24 5.94 -71.29 2.69
N ASP A 25 5.96 -71.08 1.38
CA ASP A 25 6.78 -70.12 0.65
C ASP A 25 6.50 -68.68 1.11
N ASP A 26 7.16 -68.22 2.17
CA ASP A 26 7.24 -66.77 2.42
C ASP A 26 8.34 -66.19 1.54
N ASN A 27 7.93 -65.84 0.33
CA ASN A 27 8.63 -64.98 -0.60
C ASN A 27 8.72 -63.56 0.00
N ASN A 28 9.44 -63.43 1.12
CA ASN A 28 9.66 -62.15 1.81
C ASN A 28 10.72 -61.38 1.02
N GLN A 29 10.32 -60.85 -0.15
CA GLN A 29 11.07 -59.78 -0.80
C GLN A 29 11.11 -58.62 0.20
N MET A 30 12.21 -58.52 0.94
CA MET A 30 12.51 -57.41 1.82
C MET A 30 12.34 -56.13 1.00
N VAL A 31 11.36 -55.31 1.38
CA VAL A 31 11.04 -54.06 0.68
C VAL A 31 12.29 -53.18 0.69
N ASP A 32 12.82 -52.87 -0.49
CA ASP A 32 13.97 -52.00 -0.63
C ASP A 32 13.55 -50.53 -0.48
N VAL A 33 13.46 -50.10 0.78
CA VAL A 33 13.14 -48.72 1.16
C VAL A 33 14.10 -47.72 0.53
N SER A 34 15.35 -48.10 0.25
CA SER A 34 16.32 -47.20 -0.37
C SER A 34 15.92 -46.83 -1.80
N LYS A 35 15.37 -47.79 -2.55
CA LYS A 35 14.83 -47.55 -3.90
C LYS A 35 13.60 -46.64 -3.88
N PHE A 36 12.70 -46.84 -2.91
CA PHE A 36 11.52 -45.98 -2.74
C PHE A 36 11.91 -44.54 -2.40
N VAL A 37 12.88 -44.37 -1.49
CA VAL A 37 13.42 -43.05 -1.15
C VAL A 37 14.04 -42.38 -2.36
N ALA A 38 14.88 -43.08 -3.13
CA ALA A 38 15.52 -42.51 -4.32
C ALA A 38 14.50 -41.99 -5.34
N GLN A 39 13.43 -42.76 -5.61
CA GLN A 39 12.35 -42.32 -6.53
C GLN A 39 11.68 -41.02 -6.09
N MET A 40 11.41 -40.88 -4.78
CA MET A 40 10.82 -39.66 -4.24
C MET A 40 11.82 -38.48 -4.22
N GLU A 41 13.10 -38.75 -3.99
CA GLU A 41 14.16 -37.73 -4.05
C GLU A 41 14.33 -37.17 -5.46
N ASP A 42 14.26 -38.03 -6.49
CA ASP A 42 14.36 -37.60 -7.88
C ASP A 42 13.29 -36.55 -8.23
N VAL A 43 12.02 -36.80 -7.88
CA VAL A 43 10.92 -35.83 -8.17
C VAL A 43 10.97 -34.62 -7.22
N ARG A 44 11.44 -34.78 -5.99
CA ARG A 44 11.69 -33.65 -5.07
C ARG A 44 12.73 -32.71 -5.68
N ASP A 45 13.83 -33.25 -6.19
CA ASP A 45 14.90 -32.49 -6.83
C ASP A 45 14.40 -31.80 -8.10
N GLU A 46 13.54 -32.44 -8.89
CA GLU A 46 12.89 -31.79 -10.04
C GLU A 46 12.05 -30.57 -9.60
N MET A 47 11.22 -30.71 -8.56
CA MET A 47 10.44 -29.59 -8.04
C MET A 47 11.33 -28.44 -7.56
N VAL A 48 12.40 -28.74 -6.83
CA VAL A 48 13.35 -27.74 -6.32
C VAL A 48 14.07 -27.03 -7.48
N GLN A 49 14.56 -27.78 -8.47
CA GLN A 49 15.22 -27.19 -9.64
C GLN A 49 14.27 -26.33 -10.47
N LEU A 50 13.03 -26.79 -10.67
CA LEU A 50 12.01 -26.03 -11.38
C LEU A 50 11.69 -24.73 -10.65
N ARG A 51 11.51 -24.80 -9.34
CA ARG A 51 11.25 -23.66 -8.46
C ARG A 51 12.41 -22.64 -8.51
N ASP A 52 13.64 -23.09 -8.38
CA ASP A 52 14.80 -22.20 -8.22
C ASP A 52 15.29 -21.60 -9.54
N ASN A 53 15.05 -22.28 -10.67
CA ASN A 53 15.48 -21.82 -11.99
C ASN A 53 14.38 -21.10 -12.80
N ALA A 54 13.13 -21.10 -12.33
CA ALA A 54 12.03 -20.39 -12.98
C ALA A 54 12.24 -18.86 -12.94
N ARG A 55 11.74 -18.17 -13.97
CA ARG A 55 11.69 -16.71 -14.02
C ARG A 55 10.34 -16.23 -13.51
N TYR A 56 10.35 -15.46 -12.43
CA TYR A 56 9.14 -14.91 -11.82
C TYR A 56 8.92 -13.45 -12.22
N GLY A 57 7.66 -13.05 -12.38
CA GLY A 57 7.27 -11.68 -12.70
C GLY A 57 6.01 -11.58 -13.56
N ASP A 58 5.79 -10.41 -14.15
CA ASP A 58 4.49 -10.04 -14.75
C ASP A 58 4.46 -10.19 -16.28
N LYS A 59 5.61 -10.51 -16.87
CA LYS A 59 5.72 -10.65 -18.33
C LYS A 59 5.25 -12.01 -18.79
N LYS A 60 4.86 -12.06 -20.06
CA LYS A 60 4.63 -13.30 -20.79
C LYS A 60 5.81 -14.26 -20.58
N ASP A 61 5.48 -15.54 -20.44
CA ASP A 61 6.41 -16.65 -20.20
C ASP A 61 7.08 -16.66 -18.81
N MET A 62 6.77 -15.69 -17.93
CA MET A 62 7.16 -15.72 -16.51
C MET A 62 6.07 -16.39 -15.65
N TYR A 63 6.45 -16.78 -14.44
CA TYR A 63 5.56 -17.33 -13.42
C TYR A 63 5.17 -16.25 -12.38
N PRO A 64 3.93 -16.23 -11.86
CA PRO A 64 3.57 -15.39 -10.73
C PRO A 64 4.46 -15.69 -9.51
N GLN A 65 4.80 -14.68 -8.71
CA GLN A 65 5.65 -14.88 -7.53
C GLN A 65 5.05 -15.90 -6.55
N ASP A 66 3.74 -15.83 -6.34
CA ASP A 66 3.01 -16.70 -5.41
C ASP A 66 2.86 -18.15 -5.91
N SER A 67 3.06 -18.41 -7.21
CA SER A 67 2.98 -19.79 -7.71
C SER A 67 4.10 -20.68 -7.15
N LYS A 68 5.18 -20.07 -6.64
CA LYS A 68 6.27 -20.75 -5.92
C LYS A 68 5.74 -21.60 -4.75
N TYR A 69 4.69 -21.15 -4.06
CA TYR A 69 4.13 -21.85 -2.91
C TYR A 69 3.56 -23.24 -3.27
N ILE A 70 3.11 -23.44 -4.51
CA ILE A 70 2.64 -24.74 -5.00
C ILE A 70 3.75 -25.79 -4.90
N LEU A 71 4.98 -25.42 -5.29
CA LEU A 71 6.14 -26.31 -5.24
C LEU A 71 6.70 -26.42 -3.82
N ASP A 72 6.76 -25.32 -3.06
CA ASP A 72 7.25 -25.35 -1.67
C ASP A 72 6.41 -26.29 -0.78
N ASP A 73 5.08 -26.21 -0.87
CA ASP A 73 4.19 -27.09 -0.12
C ASP A 73 4.37 -28.57 -0.53
N ALA A 74 4.47 -28.84 -1.83
CA ALA A 74 4.67 -30.20 -2.34
C ALA A 74 6.03 -30.79 -1.94
N VAL A 75 7.10 -29.98 -1.94
CA VAL A 75 8.43 -30.36 -1.46
C VAL A 75 8.37 -30.72 0.04
N ILE A 76 7.70 -29.91 0.86
CA ILE A 76 7.53 -30.20 2.29
C ILE A 76 6.81 -31.54 2.51
N GLN A 77 5.75 -31.82 1.74
CA GLN A 77 5.01 -33.07 1.87
C GLN A 77 5.84 -34.29 1.45
N ILE A 78 6.54 -34.23 0.31
CA ILE A 78 7.33 -35.39 -0.14
C ILE A 78 8.56 -35.61 0.76
N GLU A 79 9.22 -34.56 1.24
CA GLU A 79 10.32 -34.68 2.21
C GLU A 79 9.87 -35.28 3.53
N LYS A 80 8.65 -34.96 3.98
CA LYS A 80 8.03 -35.59 5.15
C LYS A 80 7.85 -37.10 4.93
N THR A 81 7.35 -37.52 3.77
CA THR A 81 7.20 -38.94 3.41
C THR A 81 8.56 -39.64 3.33
N ILE A 82 9.55 -39.05 2.63
CA ILE A 82 10.92 -39.56 2.56
C ILE A 82 11.50 -39.79 3.97
N ARG A 83 11.33 -38.82 4.87
CA ARG A 83 11.81 -38.93 6.25
C ARG A 83 11.16 -40.09 7.00
N PHE A 84 9.85 -40.29 6.85
CA PHE A 84 9.14 -41.40 7.48
C PHE A 84 9.60 -42.77 6.99
N PHE A 85 9.95 -42.87 5.71
CA PHE A 85 10.54 -44.09 5.15
C PHE A 85 11.96 -44.29 5.69
N ARG A 86 12.80 -43.25 5.70
CA ARG A 86 14.20 -43.32 6.17
C ARG A 86 14.36 -43.69 7.64
N ASN A 87 13.48 -43.19 8.50
CA ASN A 87 13.59 -43.38 9.95
C ASN A 87 12.73 -44.55 10.48
N GLY A 88 12.05 -45.29 9.60
CA GLY A 88 11.19 -46.41 9.97
C GLY A 88 9.89 -46.00 10.68
N THR A 89 9.46 -44.73 10.59
CA THR A 89 8.14 -44.30 11.11
C THR A 89 7.02 -44.87 10.24
N GLU A 90 7.26 -45.04 8.94
CA GLU A 90 6.38 -45.78 8.06
C GLU A 90 6.55 -47.29 8.31
N THR A 91 5.58 -47.90 8.98
CA THR A 91 5.62 -49.32 9.37
C THR A 91 5.28 -50.26 8.24
N GLU A 92 4.63 -49.78 7.17
CA GLU A 92 4.26 -50.55 5.99
C GLU A 92 4.60 -49.76 4.70
N PRO A 93 5.88 -49.69 4.32
CA PRO A 93 6.30 -49.02 3.10
C PRO A 93 5.83 -49.82 1.88
N THR A 94 5.06 -49.19 0.99
CA THR A 94 4.56 -49.82 -0.25
C THR A 94 4.83 -48.93 -1.45
N GLN A 95 4.93 -49.56 -2.63
CA GLN A 95 5.04 -48.80 -3.89
C GLN A 95 3.82 -47.89 -4.10
N GLU A 96 2.63 -48.28 -3.65
CA GLU A 96 1.42 -47.45 -3.76
C GLU A 96 1.54 -46.12 -3.01
N LYS A 97 2.16 -46.12 -1.81
CA LYS A 97 2.43 -44.87 -1.06
C LYS A 97 3.44 -43.98 -1.77
N VAL A 98 4.48 -44.60 -2.36
CA VAL A 98 5.48 -43.89 -3.18
C VAL A 98 4.83 -43.28 -4.41
N ASP A 99 4.04 -44.07 -5.14
CA ASP A 99 3.31 -43.65 -6.34
C ASP A 99 2.33 -42.52 -6.01
N SER A 100 1.65 -42.58 -4.87
CA SER A 100 0.78 -41.50 -4.40
C SER A 100 1.55 -40.21 -4.11
N ALA A 101 2.70 -40.30 -3.42
CA ALA A 101 3.54 -39.14 -3.13
C ALA A 101 4.09 -38.52 -4.43
N ILE A 102 4.56 -39.35 -5.36
CA ILE A 102 5.06 -38.92 -6.68
C ILE A 102 3.92 -38.33 -7.52
N ALA A 103 2.72 -38.92 -7.51
CA ALA A 103 1.56 -38.38 -8.22
C ALA A 103 1.18 -36.99 -7.72
N ASN A 104 1.21 -36.76 -6.40
CA ASN A 104 0.96 -35.44 -5.82
C ASN A 104 2.04 -34.42 -6.21
N ALA A 105 3.32 -34.82 -6.19
CA ALA A 105 4.43 -33.97 -6.65
C ALA A 105 4.30 -33.63 -8.14
N ASN A 106 4.03 -34.61 -8.99
CA ASN A 106 3.81 -34.41 -10.43
C ASN A 106 2.60 -33.52 -10.72
N LYS A 107 1.55 -33.64 -9.91
CA LYS A 107 0.41 -32.72 -9.99
C LYS A 107 0.83 -31.29 -9.63
N ALA A 108 1.61 -31.08 -8.58
CA ALA A 108 2.11 -29.76 -8.21
C ALA A 108 3.01 -29.15 -9.31
N ILE A 109 3.87 -29.97 -9.95
CA ILE A 109 4.66 -29.55 -11.12
C ILE A 109 3.76 -29.09 -12.26
N ALA A 110 2.71 -29.86 -12.58
CA ALA A 110 1.76 -29.52 -13.63
C ALA A 110 0.96 -28.25 -13.31
N ASP A 111 0.48 -28.13 -12.08
CA ASP A 111 -0.27 -26.97 -11.58
C ASP A 111 0.62 -25.71 -11.61
N PHE A 112 1.88 -25.81 -11.16
CA PHE A 112 2.87 -24.73 -11.28
C PHE A 112 3.10 -24.33 -12.74
N LYS A 113 3.37 -25.29 -13.63
CA LYS A 113 3.59 -25.03 -15.07
C LYS A 113 2.38 -24.34 -15.71
N ALA A 114 1.17 -24.69 -15.29
CA ALA A 114 -0.07 -24.07 -15.76
C ALA A 114 -0.25 -22.61 -15.30
N THR A 115 0.51 -22.13 -14.31
CA THR A 115 0.49 -20.72 -13.89
C THR A 115 1.32 -19.80 -14.80
N GLN A 116 2.07 -20.35 -15.76
CA GLN A 116 2.88 -19.55 -16.67
C GLN A 116 2.01 -18.56 -17.44
N ARG A 117 2.41 -17.29 -17.44
CA ARG A 117 1.61 -16.22 -18.03
C ARG A 117 1.59 -16.32 -19.56
N ALA A 118 0.39 -16.34 -20.12
CA ALA A 118 0.18 -16.41 -21.57
C ALA A 118 0.37 -15.06 -22.28
N GLU A 119 0.26 -13.97 -21.54
CA GLU A 119 0.40 -12.59 -21.99
C GLU A 119 1.16 -11.76 -20.95
N ASP A 120 1.67 -10.60 -21.37
CA ASP A 120 2.13 -9.60 -20.42
C ASP A 120 0.91 -9.15 -19.62
N LEU A 121 0.99 -9.20 -18.30
CA LEU A 121 0.00 -8.48 -17.53
C LEU A 121 0.11 -6.99 -17.85
N PRO A 122 -1.02 -6.27 -17.87
CA PRO A 122 -0.97 -4.82 -17.74
C PRO A 122 -0.07 -4.48 -16.54
N PRO A 123 0.59 -3.31 -16.52
CA PRO A 123 1.26 -2.85 -15.31
C PRO A 123 0.21 -2.68 -14.20
N GLU A 124 -0.10 -3.78 -13.51
CA GLU A 124 -0.92 -3.83 -12.32
C GLU A 124 -0.18 -3.02 -11.27
N PHE A 125 -0.81 -1.92 -10.85
CA PHE A 125 -0.41 -0.97 -9.81
C PHE A 125 0.92 -1.30 -9.12
N LYS A 126 2.04 -1.04 -9.81
CA LYS A 126 3.36 -1.24 -9.21
C LYS A 126 3.56 -0.14 -8.19
N GLU A 127 4.04 -0.49 -7.01
CA GLU A 127 4.48 0.53 -6.06
C GLU A 127 5.41 1.50 -6.77
N ALA A 128 5.10 2.79 -6.69
CA ALA A 128 5.77 3.82 -7.44
C ALA A 128 5.64 5.17 -6.76
N GLU A 129 6.64 6.02 -6.95
CA GLU A 129 6.60 7.42 -6.56
C GLU A 129 6.27 8.29 -7.77
N LEU A 130 5.24 9.13 -7.66
CA LEU A 130 4.90 10.12 -8.67
C LEU A 130 5.84 11.32 -8.60
N TYR A 131 6.68 11.48 -9.63
CA TYR A 131 7.44 12.71 -9.87
C TYR A 131 6.68 13.63 -10.84
N VAL A 132 6.67 14.93 -10.55
CA VAL A 132 6.08 15.96 -11.41
C VAL A 132 7.10 17.09 -11.61
N ASN A 133 7.33 17.47 -12.86
CA ASN A 133 8.28 18.50 -13.23
C ASN A 133 7.59 19.84 -13.55
N GLY A 134 7.21 20.59 -12.50
CA GLY A 134 6.60 21.91 -12.67
C GLY A 134 7.43 22.89 -13.49
N ARG A 135 8.76 22.86 -13.34
CA ARG A 135 9.64 23.71 -14.16
C ARG A 135 9.47 23.48 -15.66
N ALA A 136 9.18 22.25 -16.07
CA ALA A 136 8.95 21.87 -17.46
C ALA A 136 7.45 21.80 -17.83
N GLY A 137 6.59 22.48 -17.06
CA GLY A 137 5.15 22.57 -17.32
C GLY A 137 4.34 21.38 -16.81
N GLY A 138 4.94 20.48 -16.03
CA GLY A 138 4.26 19.37 -15.37
C GLY A 138 3.43 19.81 -14.17
N TYR A 139 2.19 19.32 -14.02
CA TYR A 139 1.39 19.57 -12.82
C TYR A 139 0.33 18.48 -12.65
N ILE A 140 -0.26 18.43 -11.45
CA ILE A 140 -1.46 17.62 -11.20
C ILE A 140 -2.65 18.58 -11.16
N ASP A 141 -3.68 18.32 -11.95
CA ASP A 141 -4.95 19.05 -11.94
C ASP A 141 -6.01 18.21 -11.24
N PHE A 142 -6.49 18.68 -10.09
CA PHE A 142 -7.54 18.04 -9.30
C PHE A 142 -8.95 18.54 -9.69
N GLY A 143 -9.04 19.43 -10.68
CA GLY A 143 -10.28 20.11 -11.04
C GLY A 143 -10.72 21.11 -9.99
N TYR A 144 -11.89 21.71 -10.23
CA TYR A 144 -12.53 22.60 -9.28
C TYR A 144 -13.59 21.87 -8.45
N SER A 145 -13.60 22.15 -7.16
CA SER A 145 -14.72 21.86 -6.27
C SER A 145 -14.79 22.93 -5.18
N PRO A 146 -15.98 23.47 -4.84
CA PRO A 146 -16.11 24.36 -3.69
C PRO A 146 -15.68 23.67 -2.39
N ASN A 147 -15.79 22.33 -2.32
CA ASN A 147 -15.41 21.55 -1.14
C ASN A 147 -13.88 21.53 -0.90
N TYR A 148 -13.06 21.97 -1.85
CA TYR A 148 -11.61 22.12 -1.65
C TYR A 148 -11.24 23.38 -0.86
N SER A 149 -12.16 24.33 -0.71
CA SER A 149 -11.89 25.60 -0.03
C SER A 149 -13.01 26.12 0.87
N LYS A 150 -14.18 25.47 0.91
CA LYS A 150 -15.30 25.87 1.78
C LYS A 150 -15.68 24.71 2.71
N PHE A 151 -15.35 24.87 3.99
CA PHE A 151 -15.50 23.88 5.04
C PHE A 151 -16.46 24.32 6.16
N GLY A 152 -16.98 25.54 6.09
CA GLY A 152 -17.94 26.09 7.04
C GLY A 152 -18.57 27.41 6.58
N GLU A 153 -19.19 28.10 7.54
CA GLU A 153 -19.63 29.49 7.38
C GLU A 153 -18.43 30.46 7.49
N SER A 154 -18.59 31.69 7.00
CA SER A 154 -17.58 32.74 7.18
C SER A 154 -17.30 32.96 8.67
N GLY A 155 -16.02 32.93 9.05
CA GLY A 155 -15.57 33.06 10.45
C GLY A 155 -15.77 31.80 11.29
N LYS A 156 -16.11 30.66 10.68
CA LYS A 156 -16.31 29.36 11.33
C LYS A 156 -15.80 28.20 10.48
N GLN A 157 -14.77 28.43 9.67
CA GLN A 157 -14.16 27.37 8.86
C GLN A 157 -13.33 26.44 9.76
N ALA A 158 -13.43 25.14 9.53
CA ALA A 158 -12.60 24.14 10.21
C ALA A 158 -12.20 23.04 9.23
N PHE A 159 -10.90 22.83 9.04
CA PHE A 159 -10.38 21.86 8.08
C PHE A 159 -8.92 21.51 8.34
N THR A 160 -8.49 20.42 7.72
CA THR A 160 -7.09 19.98 7.73
C THR A 160 -6.66 19.63 6.32
N VAL A 161 -5.45 20.05 5.95
CA VAL A 161 -4.78 19.59 4.72
C VAL A 161 -3.48 18.93 5.13
N GLU A 162 -3.24 17.71 4.67
CA GLU A 162 -2.00 17.01 4.94
C GLU A 162 -1.55 16.16 3.75
N LEU A 163 -0.24 16.01 3.62
CA LEU A 163 0.40 15.28 2.52
C LEU A 163 1.84 14.92 2.85
N TRP A 164 2.33 13.91 2.15
CA TRP A 164 3.77 13.71 1.99
C TRP A 164 4.26 14.37 0.72
N PHE A 165 5.41 15.03 0.81
CA PHE A 165 6.07 15.65 -0.34
C PHE A 165 7.59 15.43 -0.28
N LYS A 166 8.23 15.51 -1.45
CA LYS A 166 9.69 15.50 -1.60
C LYS A 166 10.07 16.48 -2.70
N LEU A 167 10.77 17.56 -2.36
CA LEU A 167 11.14 18.61 -3.33
C LEU A 167 12.43 18.24 -4.07
N LYS A 168 12.46 18.49 -5.39
CA LYS A 168 13.65 18.30 -6.23
C LYS A 168 14.14 19.61 -6.82
N TYR A 169 13.23 20.51 -7.19
CA TYR A 169 13.53 21.85 -7.69
C TYR A 169 12.63 22.87 -7.03
N THR A 170 13.22 23.98 -6.59
CA THR A 170 12.54 25.14 -6.05
C THR A 170 13.08 26.41 -6.69
N GLU A 171 12.24 27.43 -6.85
CA GLU A 171 12.66 28.72 -7.42
C GLU A 171 12.01 29.90 -6.71
N GLY A 172 12.60 30.29 -5.58
CA GLY A 172 12.14 31.43 -4.78
C GLY A 172 10.80 31.11 -4.13
N PHE A 173 9.70 31.21 -4.86
CA PHE A 173 8.38 30.76 -4.41
C PHE A 173 7.80 29.76 -5.40
N GLY A 174 7.14 28.73 -4.88
CA GLY A 174 6.27 27.90 -5.71
C GLY A 174 5.34 27.00 -4.90
N SER A 175 4.32 26.51 -5.58
CA SER A 175 3.23 25.77 -4.95
C SER A 175 3.49 24.28 -4.97
N ILE A 176 3.43 23.64 -3.80
CA ILE A 176 3.38 22.19 -3.68
C ILE A 176 1.97 21.75 -4.05
N ILE A 177 0.97 22.39 -3.43
CA ILE A 177 -0.45 22.23 -3.77
C ILE A 177 -1.23 23.51 -3.43
N SER A 178 -2.12 23.91 -4.34
CA SER A 178 -2.77 25.21 -4.30
C SER A 178 -4.19 25.14 -4.81
N CYS A 179 -5.12 25.66 -4.02
CA CYS A 179 -6.37 26.26 -4.51
C CYS A 179 -6.37 27.77 -4.24
N PHE A 180 -5.21 28.36 -4.00
CA PHE A 180 -5.05 29.77 -3.67
C PHE A 180 -5.12 30.63 -4.94
N ASN A 181 -5.83 31.74 -4.85
CA ASN A 181 -5.94 32.70 -5.94
C ASN A 181 -5.85 34.12 -5.39
N GLU A 182 -5.06 34.95 -6.07
CA GLU A 182 -5.01 36.39 -5.84
C GLU A 182 -5.75 37.10 -6.96
N ASP A 183 -6.64 38.01 -6.58
CA ASP A 183 -7.40 38.84 -7.49
C ASP A 183 -7.07 40.31 -7.18
N GLY A 184 -6.21 40.88 -8.02
CA GLY A 184 -5.77 42.26 -7.90
C GLY A 184 -6.86 43.28 -8.21
N GLU A 185 -7.89 42.92 -8.97
CA GLU A 185 -9.01 43.81 -9.28
C GLU A 185 -9.90 44.02 -8.06
N THR A 186 -10.24 42.93 -7.38
CA THR A 186 -11.08 42.97 -6.17
C THR A 186 -10.27 43.16 -4.88
N GLN A 187 -8.93 43.17 -4.97
CA GLN A 187 -8.02 43.19 -3.83
C GLN A 187 -8.39 42.10 -2.81
N THR A 188 -8.59 40.87 -3.30
CA THR A 188 -8.86 39.70 -2.44
C THR A 188 -7.90 38.54 -2.67
N ARG A 189 -7.58 37.85 -1.57
CA ARG A 189 -6.79 36.62 -1.55
C ARG A 189 -7.70 35.51 -1.04
N LYS A 190 -7.79 34.41 -1.79
CA LYS A 190 -8.80 33.38 -1.58
C LYS A 190 -8.15 32.01 -1.56
N GLY A 191 -8.75 31.07 -0.85
CA GLY A 191 -8.26 29.69 -0.81
C GLY A 191 -7.03 29.54 0.07
N TRP A 192 -6.28 28.46 -0.18
CA TRP A 192 -5.09 28.11 0.57
C TRP A 192 -4.03 27.49 -0.34
N VAL A 193 -2.77 27.60 0.06
CA VAL A 193 -1.64 27.01 -0.65
C VAL A 193 -0.57 26.53 0.32
N ILE A 194 -0.13 25.28 0.11
CA ILE A 194 1.11 24.78 0.71
C ILE A 194 2.22 25.09 -0.30
N ASN A 195 3.16 25.92 0.11
CA ASN A 195 4.21 26.44 -0.77
C ASN A 195 5.59 26.26 -0.16
N ASN A 196 6.59 26.22 -1.05
CA ASN A 196 7.95 26.51 -0.69
C ASN A 196 8.21 28.01 -0.90
N PHE A 197 8.72 28.70 0.11
CA PHE A 197 9.03 30.12 0.09
C PHE A 197 10.51 30.36 0.38
N ASP A 198 11.07 31.27 -0.40
CA ASP A 198 12.49 31.65 -0.45
C ASP A 198 13.46 30.46 -0.48
N ASN A 199 13.10 29.37 -1.18
CA ASN A 199 13.85 28.11 -1.23
C ASN A 199 14.20 27.48 0.14
N SER A 200 13.56 27.94 1.21
CA SER A 200 14.05 27.69 2.58
C SER A 200 12.96 27.42 3.60
N ARG A 201 11.69 27.61 3.23
CA ARG A 201 10.55 27.40 4.12
C ARG A 201 9.45 26.63 3.42
N VAL A 202 8.82 25.70 4.12
CA VAL A 202 7.51 25.17 3.73
C VAL A 202 6.47 25.76 4.67
N ARG A 203 5.40 26.30 4.09
CA ARG A 203 4.38 27.03 4.84
C ARG A 203 2.99 26.80 4.27
N MET A 204 1.99 26.93 5.13
CA MET A 204 0.61 27.09 4.70
C MET A 204 0.33 28.59 4.58
N THR A 205 -0.14 29.03 3.43
CA THR A 205 -0.67 30.39 3.23
C THR A 205 -2.17 30.29 3.05
N ILE A 206 -2.94 31.00 3.87
CA ILE A 206 -4.39 31.14 3.71
C ILE A 206 -4.77 32.58 3.37
N GLY A 207 -5.71 32.72 2.42
CA GLY A 207 -6.31 34.01 2.06
C GLY A 207 -7.33 34.45 3.10
N LEU A 208 -7.22 35.69 3.56
CA LEU A 208 -8.19 36.32 4.45
C LEU A 208 -8.89 37.50 3.74
N GLU A 209 -10.02 37.91 4.30
CA GLU A 209 -10.69 39.16 3.94
C GLU A 209 -9.74 40.38 4.04
N SER A 210 -10.08 41.45 3.32
CA SER A 210 -9.32 42.71 3.33
C SER A 210 -7.83 42.54 3.00
N TRP A 211 -7.54 41.78 1.92
CA TRP A 211 -6.19 41.46 1.45
C TRP A 211 -5.29 40.79 2.50
N GLY A 212 -5.89 40.21 3.54
CA GLY A 212 -5.14 39.58 4.62
C GLY A 212 -4.53 38.25 4.20
N LEU A 213 -3.45 37.89 4.90
CA LEU A 213 -2.76 36.62 4.78
C LEU A 213 -2.37 36.13 6.16
N MET A 214 -2.38 34.81 6.31
CA MET A 214 -1.77 34.13 7.45
C MET A 214 -0.89 33.01 6.92
N GLU A 215 0.37 32.99 7.37
CA GLU A 215 1.44 32.23 6.71
C GLU A 215 2.37 31.47 7.68
N PRO A 216 1.82 30.68 8.64
CA PRO A 216 2.66 29.87 9.53
C PRO A 216 3.47 28.85 8.73
N GLY A 217 4.71 28.63 9.13
CA GLY A 217 5.61 27.77 8.40
C GLY A 217 6.88 27.42 9.13
N VAL A 218 7.64 26.52 8.53
CA VAL A 218 8.86 25.96 9.10
C VAL A 218 9.99 26.08 8.10
N ASN A 219 11.22 26.26 8.60
CA ASN A 219 12.40 26.15 7.76
C ASN A 219 12.50 24.73 7.20
N PHE A 220 12.62 24.64 5.88
CA PHE A 220 12.70 23.40 5.12
C PHE A 220 13.53 23.67 3.86
N ALA A 221 14.84 23.43 3.97
CA ALA A 221 15.79 23.55 2.87
C ALA A 221 16.21 22.18 2.32
N THR A 222 15.67 21.09 2.87
CA THR A 222 16.04 19.74 2.49
C THR A 222 15.36 19.36 1.19
N THR A 223 16.16 19.13 0.14
CA THR A 223 15.69 18.52 -1.11
C THR A 223 15.88 17.01 -1.06
N GLU A 224 15.11 16.29 -1.88
CA GLU A 224 15.23 14.84 -2.12
C GLU A 224 14.95 13.94 -0.90
N GLN A 225 14.34 14.47 0.17
CA GLN A 225 13.82 13.68 1.29
C GLN A 225 12.30 13.82 1.41
N TRP A 226 11.65 12.72 1.76
CA TRP A 226 10.23 12.73 2.10
C TRP A 226 10.01 13.48 3.42
N ALA A 227 9.05 14.39 3.41
CA ALA A 227 8.55 15.05 4.59
C ALA A 227 7.03 15.03 4.59
N HIS A 228 6.45 14.87 5.76
CA HIS A 228 5.00 15.01 5.97
C HIS A 228 4.71 16.43 6.46
N PHE A 229 3.79 17.12 5.81
CA PHE A 229 3.31 18.43 6.25
C PHE A 229 1.81 18.38 6.48
N ALA A 230 1.37 18.97 7.59
CA ALA A 230 -0.05 19.15 7.87
C ALA A 230 -0.32 20.58 8.31
N ALA A 231 -1.45 21.12 7.87
CA ALA A 231 -2.00 22.38 8.36
C ALA A 231 -3.42 22.15 8.87
N VAL A 232 -3.65 22.51 10.13
CA VAL A 232 -4.93 22.42 10.82
C VAL A 232 -5.46 23.83 11.00
N ILE A 233 -6.69 24.08 10.56
CA ILE A 233 -7.37 25.37 10.66
C ILE A 233 -8.68 25.19 11.43
N ASP A 234 -8.95 26.07 12.39
CA ASP A 234 -10.26 26.24 13.04
C ASP A 234 -10.45 27.70 13.45
N GLU A 235 -11.33 28.43 12.77
CA GLU A 235 -11.58 29.85 13.08
C GLU A 235 -12.24 30.07 14.46
N ASN A 236 -12.81 29.04 15.08
CA ASN A 236 -13.32 29.12 16.46
C ASN A 236 -12.24 28.86 17.53
N GLY A 237 -11.01 28.52 17.11
CA GLY A 237 -9.91 28.21 18.00
C GLY A 237 -9.64 26.71 18.12
N ILE A 238 -8.40 26.32 17.81
CA ILE A 238 -7.97 24.92 17.81
C ILE A 238 -7.87 24.40 19.25
N ASN A 239 -8.62 23.35 19.55
CA ASN A 239 -8.75 22.77 20.90
C ASN A 239 -9.21 23.80 21.96
N GLY A 240 -10.02 24.79 21.55
CA GLY A 240 -10.48 25.87 22.42
C GLY A 240 -9.42 26.91 22.77
N GLY A 241 -8.24 26.85 22.13
CA GLY A 241 -7.17 27.85 22.24
C GLY A 241 -7.37 29.06 21.32
N PRO A 242 -6.53 30.12 21.47
CA PRO A 242 -6.59 31.32 20.62
C PRO A 242 -6.02 31.11 19.21
N GLU A 243 -5.26 30.03 19.00
CA GLU A 243 -4.70 29.70 17.68
C GLU A 243 -5.79 29.22 16.73
N VAL A 244 -5.81 29.77 15.52
CA VAL A 244 -6.75 29.39 14.47
C VAL A 244 -6.09 28.59 13.35
N ILE A 245 -4.75 28.53 13.36
CA ILE A 245 -3.96 27.68 12.47
C ILE A 245 -2.77 27.09 13.21
N LYS A 246 -2.49 25.81 12.94
CA LYS A 246 -1.28 25.11 13.38
C LYS A 246 -0.68 24.36 12.20
N VAL A 247 0.63 24.41 12.05
CA VAL A 247 1.34 23.63 11.03
C VAL A 247 2.32 22.66 11.67
N TYR A 248 2.36 21.47 11.10
CA TYR A 248 3.15 20.35 11.58
C TYR A 248 4.09 19.90 10.47
N LEU A 249 5.31 19.53 10.86
CA LEU A 249 6.27 18.86 9.98
C LEU A 249 6.69 17.56 10.64
N ASN A 250 6.52 16.45 9.90
CA ASN A 250 6.78 15.11 10.39
C ASN A 250 6.05 14.78 11.71
N GLY A 251 4.82 15.29 11.84
CA GLY A 251 3.95 15.05 13.00
C GLY A 251 4.28 15.90 14.24
N GLU A 252 5.26 16.80 14.15
CA GLU A 252 5.61 17.71 15.24
C GLU A 252 5.09 19.11 14.94
N LEU A 253 4.48 19.78 15.93
CA LEU A 253 4.07 21.19 15.80
C LEU A 253 5.31 22.07 15.54
N LYS A 254 5.23 22.92 14.51
CA LYS A 254 6.34 23.81 14.13
C LYS A 254 6.02 25.28 14.24
N ASP A 255 4.80 25.67 13.89
CA ASP A 255 4.38 27.07 13.92
C ASP A 255 2.85 27.17 14.05
N GLN A 256 2.38 28.32 14.50
CA GLN A 256 0.97 28.57 14.76
C GLN A 256 0.66 30.06 14.73
N ALA A 257 -0.60 30.43 14.44
CA ALA A 257 -1.03 31.82 14.47
C ALA A 257 -2.45 31.97 15.03
N THR A 258 -2.70 33.13 15.62
CA THR A 258 -4.01 33.53 16.17
C THR A 258 -4.79 34.37 15.16
N ALA A 259 -6.11 34.48 15.38
CA ALA A 259 -6.99 35.24 14.50
C ALA A 259 -6.53 36.70 14.30
N GLN A 260 -6.65 37.20 13.08
CA GLN A 260 -6.49 38.63 12.80
C GLN A 260 -7.82 39.34 13.01
N ALA A 261 -7.80 40.42 13.79
CA ALA A 261 -9.01 41.17 14.11
C ALA A 261 -9.75 41.62 12.83
N GLY A 262 -11.01 41.21 12.71
CA GLY A 262 -11.90 41.59 11.60
C GLY A 262 -11.54 40.98 10.24
N LYS A 263 -10.79 39.87 10.21
CA LYS A 263 -10.43 39.19 8.96
C LYS A 263 -10.68 37.69 9.07
N ASN A 264 -11.70 37.21 8.38
CA ASN A 264 -11.98 35.78 8.28
C ASN A 264 -11.26 35.16 7.08
N TYR A 265 -11.12 33.84 7.10
CA TYR A 265 -10.73 33.05 5.94
C TYR A 265 -11.70 33.25 4.78
N LEU A 266 -11.14 33.44 3.58
CA LEU A 266 -11.91 33.64 2.36
C LEU A 266 -11.77 32.42 1.44
N SER A 267 -12.84 31.61 1.34
CA SER A 267 -12.89 30.47 0.41
C SER A 267 -12.70 30.89 -1.04
N ASN A 268 -12.15 30.01 -1.87
CA ASN A 268 -12.00 30.27 -3.29
C ASN A 268 -13.33 30.08 -4.03
N TYR A 269 -13.88 31.19 -4.50
CA TYR A 269 -15.13 31.27 -5.27
C TYR A 269 -14.91 31.55 -6.77
N LEU A 270 -13.66 31.57 -7.25
CA LEU A 270 -13.31 31.85 -8.66
C LEU A 270 -13.37 30.60 -9.56
N GLU A 271 -13.86 29.47 -9.03
CA GLU A 271 -14.03 28.22 -9.77
C GLU A 271 -12.72 27.69 -10.42
N THR A 272 -11.58 27.96 -9.78
CA THR A 272 -10.27 27.57 -10.30
C THR A 272 -9.90 26.18 -9.83
N SER A 273 -9.26 25.40 -10.71
CA SER A 273 -8.72 24.10 -10.33
C SER A 273 -7.80 24.20 -9.12
N MET A 274 -7.90 23.21 -8.23
CA MET A 274 -6.81 22.91 -7.30
C MET A 274 -5.72 22.19 -8.09
N VAL A 275 -4.47 22.58 -7.89
CA VAL A 275 -3.32 22.01 -8.63
C VAL A 275 -2.14 21.75 -7.72
N ALA A 276 -1.33 20.73 -8.04
CA ALA A 276 -0.02 20.49 -7.41
C ALA A 276 1.12 20.77 -8.39
N PHE A 277 2.23 21.31 -7.88
CA PHE A 277 3.43 21.69 -8.64
C PHE A 277 3.25 22.79 -9.70
N GLY A 278 2.03 23.33 -9.81
CA GLY A 278 1.67 24.56 -10.52
C GLY A 278 0.92 25.53 -9.62
N GLN A 279 0.59 26.72 -10.13
CA GLN A 279 -0.11 27.75 -9.36
C GLN A 279 -1.27 28.33 -10.19
N PRO A 280 -2.52 28.30 -9.67
CA PRO A 280 -3.65 28.92 -10.35
C PRO A 280 -3.45 30.42 -10.59
N ALA A 281 -3.99 30.92 -11.70
CA ALA A 281 -4.00 32.33 -12.07
C ALA A 281 -5.39 32.71 -12.62
N GLY A 282 -6.20 33.38 -11.80
CA GLY A 282 -7.58 33.74 -12.17
C GLY A 282 -8.45 32.52 -12.56
N VAL A 283 -9.60 32.78 -13.20
CA VAL A 283 -10.58 31.75 -13.60
C VAL A 283 -10.02 30.86 -14.71
N GLY A 284 -9.77 29.58 -14.41
CA GLY A 284 -9.31 28.58 -15.38
C GLY A 284 -7.87 28.76 -15.90
N GLY A 285 -7.11 29.72 -15.38
CA GLY A 285 -5.73 29.99 -15.77
C GLY A 285 -4.70 29.40 -14.80
N MET A 286 -3.47 29.24 -15.30
CA MET A 286 -2.29 28.86 -14.52
C MET A 286 -1.16 29.84 -14.87
N THR A 287 -0.37 30.26 -13.87
CA THR A 287 0.79 31.11 -14.13
C THR A 287 1.98 30.29 -14.64
N ASP A 288 2.84 30.91 -15.44
CA ASP A 288 4.13 30.32 -15.83
C ASP A 288 5.22 30.48 -14.75
N ALA A 289 4.97 31.33 -13.75
CA ALA A 289 5.81 31.46 -12.56
C ALA A 289 5.34 30.53 -11.44
N TRP A 290 6.10 30.47 -10.34
CA TRP A 290 5.69 29.81 -9.09
C TRP A 290 5.48 28.29 -9.18
N ARG A 291 6.30 27.65 -10.01
CA ARG A 291 6.31 26.21 -10.25
C ARG A 291 7.44 25.53 -9.47
N LEU A 292 7.16 24.35 -8.93
CA LEU A 292 8.13 23.49 -8.24
C LEU A 292 8.21 22.15 -8.94
N SER A 293 9.30 21.41 -8.76
CA SER A 293 9.34 20.00 -9.17
C SER A 293 9.60 19.11 -7.97
N GLY A 294 8.91 17.98 -7.91
CA GLY A 294 8.99 17.10 -6.76
C GLY A 294 8.06 15.92 -6.85
N TYR A 295 7.85 15.29 -5.69
CA TYR A 295 7.01 14.13 -5.51
C TYR A 295 5.96 14.42 -4.46
N ILE A 296 4.79 13.79 -4.61
CA ILE A 296 3.66 13.89 -3.71
C ILE A 296 3.06 12.50 -3.50
N LYS A 297 2.62 12.19 -2.28
CA LYS A 297 1.84 10.99 -1.97
C LYS A 297 0.99 11.23 -0.74
N ASP A 298 0.00 10.36 -0.54
CA ASP A 298 -0.88 10.34 0.63
C ASP A 298 -1.43 11.75 0.94
N PHE A 299 -1.99 12.42 -0.08
CA PHE A 299 -2.55 13.77 0.03
C PHE A 299 -4.02 13.70 0.43
N HIS A 300 -4.41 14.40 1.50
CA HIS A 300 -5.77 14.40 2.03
C HIS A 300 -6.26 15.80 2.42
N ILE A 301 -7.56 16.02 2.22
CA ILE A 301 -8.30 17.17 2.76
C ILE A 301 -9.42 16.68 3.66
N TRP A 302 -9.49 17.22 4.86
CA TRP A 302 -10.49 16.90 5.88
C TRP A 302 -11.34 18.13 6.19
N LYS A 303 -12.66 17.96 6.37
CA LYS A 303 -13.59 19.02 6.80
C LYS A 303 -13.68 19.14 8.34
N SER A 304 -12.60 18.78 9.02
CA SER A 304 -12.45 18.84 10.47
C SER A 304 -11.05 19.32 10.82
N ALA A 305 -10.91 19.95 11.98
CA ALA A 305 -9.62 20.28 12.55
C ALA A 305 -9.05 19.05 13.28
N LYS A 306 -8.08 18.37 12.67
CA LYS A 306 -7.45 17.18 13.25
C LYS A 306 -6.56 17.54 14.44
N THR A 307 -6.56 16.68 15.44
CA THR A 307 -5.66 16.77 16.59
C THR A 307 -4.23 16.41 16.21
N GLU A 308 -3.26 16.87 16.99
CA GLU A 308 -1.84 16.50 16.80
C GLU A 308 -1.62 14.99 16.86
N GLU A 309 -2.36 14.28 17.71
CA GLU A 309 -2.29 12.82 17.80
C GLU A 309 -2.81 12.16 16.51
N GLU A 310 -3.92 12.63 15.95
CA GLU A 310 -4.42 12.13 14.67
C GLU A 310 -3.44 12.39 13.53
N ILE A 311 -2.84 13.59 13.47
CA ILE A 311 -1.81 13.91 12.46
C ILE A 311 -0.64 12.93 12.54
N ARG A 312 -0.14 12.65 13.74
CA ARG A 312 0.93 11.66 13.93
C ARG A 312 0.50 10.27 13.48
N LYS A 313 -0.69 9.82 13.88
CA LYS A 313 -1.22 8.50 13.52
C LYS A 313 -1.45 8.33 12.02
N ILE A 314 -1.92 9.37 11.33
CA ILE A 314 -2.07 9.37 9.86
C ILE A 314 -0.70 9.28 9.20
N LYS A 315 0.26 10.13 9.61
CA LYS A 315 1.63 10.12 9.10
C LYS A 315 2.30 8.75 9.28
N ASP A 316 2.17 8.15 10.46
CA ASP A 316 2.77 6.87 10.82
C ASP A 316 1.98 5.66 10.31
N LYS A 317 0.89 5.89 9.55
CA LYS A 317 -0.02 4.87 9.01
C LYS A 317 -0.64 3.97 10.09
N GLU A 318 -0.72 4.46 11.33
CA GLU A 318 -1.53 3.85 12.40
C GLU A 318 -3.03 4.08 12.16
N ILE A 319 -3.38 5.21 11.53
CA ILE A 319 -4.69 5.43 10.91
C ILE A 319 -4.50 5.30 9.40
N LEU A 320 -5.10 4.25 8.83
CA LEU A 320 -5.18 4.08 7.38
C LEU A 320 -6.34 4.92 6.85
N VAL A 321 -6.05 5.85 5.95
CA VAL A 321 -7.08 6.64 5.27
C VAL A 321 -7.62 5.82 4.10
N THR A 322 -8.90 5.51 4.15
CA THR A 322 -9.56 4.54 3.25
C THR A 322 -10.49 5.20 2.25
N GLY A 323 -10.92 6.44 2.49
CA GLY A 323 -12.00 7.07 1.71
C GLY A 323 -13.37 6.99 2.38
N SER A 324 -13.50 6.17 3.44
CA SER A 324 -14.76 5.93 4.15
C SER A 324 -14.98 6.87 5.34
N GLU A 325 -13.97 7.66 5.70
CA GLU A 325 -14.01 8.56 6.84
C GLU A 325 -15.05 9.66 6.61
N SER A 326 -15.94 9.85 7.60
CA SER A 326 -17.08 10.76 7.46
C SER A 326 -16.72 12.24 7.26
N ASP A 327 -15.50 12.59 7.65
CA ASP A 327 -14.92 13.93 7.58
C ASP A 327 -13.82 14.08 6.52
N LEU A 328 -13.51 13.03 5.76
CA LEU A 328 -12.64 13.16 4.59
C LEU A 328 -13.41 13.81 3.44
N VAL A 329 -12.84 14.87 2.88
CA VAL A 329 -13.36 15.52 1.68
C VAL A 329 -12.90 14.74 0.45
N CYS A 330 -11.60 14.57 0.31
CA CYS A 330 -10.95 13.84 -0.78
C CYS A 330 -9.56 13.36 -0.34
N GLY A 331 -9.03 12.35 -1.05
CA GLY A 331 -7.68 11.84 -0.80
C GLY A 331 -7.06 11.17 -2.02
N TRP A 332 -5.76 11.33 -2.26
CA TRP A 332 -5.04 10.61 -3.31
C TRP A 332 -3.77 9.96 -2.75
N ALA A 333 -3.65 8.65 -2.95
CA ALA A 333 -2.49 7.89 -2.47
C ALA A 333 -1.22 8.22 -3.27
N PHE A 334 -1.29 8.19 -4.61
CA PHE A 334 -0.11 8.34 -5.50
C PHE A 334 1.11 7.48 -5.11
N THR A 335 0.85 6.27 -4.60
CA THR A 335 1.87 5.30 -4.17
C THR A 335 2.08 4.16 -5.16
N SER A 336 1.37 4.18 -6.29
CA SER A 336 1.50 3.17 -7.34
C SER A 336 1.15 3.73 -8.72
N THR A 337 1.65 3.08 -9.77
CA THR A 337 1.27 3.39 -11.15
C THR A 337 -0.23 3.29 -11.33
N VAL A 338 -0.81 4.13 -12.19
CA VAL A 338 -2.26 4.13 -12.46
C VAL A 338 -2.53 3.70 -13.90
N GLU A 339 -3.71 3.11 -14.13
CA GLU A 339 -4.15 2.73 -15.48
C GLU A 339 -4.36 3.93 -16.40
N ASN A 340 -4.94 5.01 -15.85
CA ASN A 340 -5.29 6.21 -16.59
C ASN A 340 -4.81 7.47 -15.85
N ASN A 341 -3.77 8.11 -16.38
CA ASN A 341 -3.23 9.36 -15.84
C ASN A 341 -4.17 10.56 -16.02
N GLU A 342 -5.25 10.44 -16.82
CA GLU A 342 -6.25 11.49 -17.04
C GLU A 342 -7.47 11.38 -16.11
N ASP A 343 -7.59 10.27 -15.36
CA ASP A 343 -8.73 10.03 -14.47
C ASP A 343 -8.33 9.23 -13.23
N ILE A 344 -7.43 9.80 -12.42
CA ILE A 344 -6.97 9.20 -11.18
C ILE A 344 -8.00 9.47 -10.08
N LYS A 345 -8.82 8.47 -9.78
CA LYS A 345 -9.84 8.56 -8.74
C LYS A 345 -9.22 8.80 -7.37
N ASP A 346 -9.85 9.67 -6.61
CA ASP A 346 -9.57 9.87 -5.20
C ASP A 346 -10.10 8.68 -4.38
N LEU A 347 -9.63 8.52 -3.15
CA LEU A 347 -10.01 7.44 -2.23
C LEU A 347 -11.52 7.41 -1.96
N THR A 348 -12.22 8.56 -2.05
CA THR A 348 -13.67 8.62 -1.85
C THR A 348 -14.47 8.22 -3.09
N GLY A 349 -13.82 8.12 -4.25
CA GLY A 349 -14.42 7.88 -5.56
C GLY A 349 -15.25 9.05 -6.12
N LYS A 350 -15.26 10.22 -5.46
CA LYS A 350 -16.08 11.38 -5.83
C LYS A 350 -15.35 12.35 -6.76
N TYR A 351 -14.03 12.36 -6.70
CA TYR A 351 -13.19 13.30 -7.42
C TYR A 351 -12.14 12.57 -8.24
N SER A 352 -11.57 13.29 -9.22
CA SER A 352 -10.53 12.78 -10.11
C SER A 352 -9.43 13.80 -10.25
N ALA A 353 -8.19 13.32 -10.34
CA ALA A 353 -7.04 14.09 -10.74
C ALA A 353 -6.58 13.66 -12.14
N LYS A 354 -5.93 14.58 -12.86
CA LYS A 354 -5.18 14.27 -14.08
C LYS A 354 -3.75 14.78 -13.98
N LEU A 355 -2.81 14.05 -14.58
CA LEU A 355 -1.41 14.48 -14.72
C LEU A 355 -1.26 15.20 -16.06
N VAL A 356 -0.69 16.40 -16.04
CA VAL A 356 -0.51 17.22 -17.24
C VAL A 356 0.97 17.56 -17.38
N GLY A 357 1.47 17.60 -18.61
CA GLY A 357 2.85 18.00 -18.91
C GLY A 357 3.88 16.92 -18.54
N GLU A 358 5.03 17.33 -18.01
CA GLU A 358 6.13 16.41 -17.71
C GLU A 358 5.99 15.78 -16.30
N TYR A 359 5.76 14.47 -16.26
CA TYR A 359 5.66 13.67 -15.05
C TYR A 359 6.23 12.27 -15.28
N GLN A 360 6.53 11.54 -14.19
CA GLN A 360 7.04 10.18 -14.25
C GLN A 360 6.60 9.38 -13.03
N TRP A 361 6.11 8.16 -13.26
CA TRP A 361 6.00 7.15 -12.20
C TRP A 361 7.32 6.40 -12.07
N ASN A 362 7.95 6.49 -10.91
CA ASN A 362 9.21 5.79 -10.61
C ASN A 362 8.88 4.57 -9.76
N THR A 363 8.92 3.38 -10.36
CA THR A 363 8.65 2.12 -9.65
C THR A 363 9.67 1.90 -8.55
N ILE A 364 9.18 1.44 -7.40
CA ILE A 364 9.99 1.04 -6.25
C ILE A 364 10.02 -0.49 -6.29
N ASP A 365 11.22 -1.07 -6.49
CA ASP A 365 11.43 -2.52 -6.51
C ASP A 365 11.58 -3.10 -5.09
#